data_AF-T5AJV1-F1
#
_entry.id   AF-T5AJV1-F1
#
_cell.length_a   1.000
_cell.length_b   1.000
_cell.length_c   1.000
_cell.angle_alpha   90.00
_cell.angle_beta   90.00
_cell.angle_gamma   90.00
#
_symmetry.space_group_name_H-M   'P 1'
#
loop_
_entity.id
_entity.type
_entity.pdbx_description
1 polymer ?
#
loop_
_entity_poly.entity_id
_entity_poly.type
_entity_poly.pdbx_seq_one_letter_code
_entity_poly.pdbx_strand_id
1 'polypeptide(L)'
;MNHRIPSRLCRSSCHSALRLHGSLVPLRRAHRDALPPPKSPLLNPPASTRPPPLTVPQRSSVDSTFQYLFQMGKGYVRFYKDGLKGVWASRKLLRQKLDRTPRDDRPSIWRPYHVPKTFSRADWVLLWRVKGRLRMAFLEGDDANLIEDGGPLGLEPAELVIACKERGIDTLGESEADLMSLLGDWLRLTAAEDIAERRRRMATLLLTRVENWPEHRDFAVPEWEL
;
A
#
# COMPACT_ATOMS: atom_id res chain seq x y z
N MET A 1 36.37 14.37 -75.72
CA MET A 1 37.72 14.83 -75.32
C MET A 1 37.61 15.57 -74.00
N ASN A 2 38.58 15.30 -73.14
CA ASN A 2 38.71 15.76 -71.76
C ASN A 2 38.60 17.29 -71.60
N HIS A 3 38.06 17.79 -70.48
CA HIS A 3 38.87 18.13 -69.30
C HIS A 3 38.07 18.75 -68.13
N ARG A 4 38.23 18.12 -66.95
CA ARG A 4 38.47 18.65 -65.58
C ARG A 4 37.38 19.54 -64.91
N ILE A 5 36.66 19.10 -63.85
CA ILE A 5 37.04 18.82 -62.42
C ILE A 5 37.43 20.11 -61.65
N PRO A 6 37.05 20.37 -60.37
CA PRO A 6 35.98 19.82 -59.50
C PRO A 6 35.34 20.79 -58.45
N SER A 7 34.46 20.20 -57.62
CA SER A 7 34.36 20.36 -56.14
C SER A 7 33.43 21.45 -55.56
N ARG A 8 32.35 21.02 -54.88
CA ARG A 8 32.28 20.83 -53.42
C ARG A 8 30.81 20.69 -52.96
N LEU A 9 30.53 19.53 -52.37
CA LEU A 9 29.73 19.29 -51.16
C LEU A 9 28.61 20.29 -50.81
N CYS A 10 27.36 19.84 -50.95
CA CYS A 10 26.26 20.28 -50.09
C CYS A 10 25.58 19.04 -49.49
N ARG A 11 25.61 18.95 -48.16
CA ARG A 11 25.05 17.89 -47.34
C ARG A 11 23.99 18.55 -46.46
N SER A 12 22.72 18.20 -46.62
CA SER A 12 21.67 18.24 -45.58
C SER A 12 20.29 18.17 -46.24
N SER A 13 19.54 17.10 -45.97
CA SER A 13 18.07 17.16 -46.03
C SER A 13 17.49 16.29 -44.92
N CYS A 14 17.12 16.99 -43.86
CA CYS A 14 15.87 16.90 -43.11
C CYS A 14 15.30 15.50 -42.82
N HIS A 15 15.54 15.02 -41.60
CA HIS A 15 14.71 14.02 -40.94
C HIS A 15 13.32 14.60 -40.61
N SER A 16 12.28 13.88 -41.04
CA SER A 16 10.88 14.07 -40.67
C SER A 16 10.69 13.91 -39.16
N ALA A 17 10.18 14.96 -38.51
CA ALA A 17 9.77 14.93 -37.12
C ALA A 17 8.36 14.32 -36.99
N LEU A 18 8.29 13.13 -36.40
CA LEU A 18 7.04 12.54 -35.89
C LEU A 18 6.56 13.36 -34.69
N ARG A 19 5.40 14.01 -34.85
CA ARG A 19 4.66 14.65 -33.75
C ARG A 19 4.07 13.57 -32.86
N LEU A 20 4.66 13.35 -31.69
CA LEU A 20 3.98 12.68 -30.58
C LEU A 20 3.21 13.73 -29.79
N HIS A 21 1.89 13.70 -29.89
CA HIS A 21 0.98 14.40 -29.00
C HIS A 21 1.04 13.75 -27.61
N GLY A 22 2.08 14.09 -26.84
CA GLY A 22 2.11 13.86 -25.41
C GLY A 22 1.17 14.84 -24.73
N SER A 23 -0.01 14.38 -24.33
CA SER A 23 -0.92 15.12 -23.45
C SER A 23 -0.20 15.44 -22.14
N LEU A 24 0.31 16.67 -22.03
CA LEU A 24 0.83 17.23 -20.78
C LEU A 24 -0.33 17.32 -19.79
N VAL A 25 -0.46 16.31 -18.92
CA VAL A 25 -1.27 16.42 -17.71
C VAL A 25 -0.71 17.61 -16.93
N PRO A 26 -1.47 18.69 -16.69
CA PRO A 26 -0.95 19.82 -15.92
C PRO A 26 -0.68 19.32 -14.50
N LEU A 27 0.60 19.33 -14.10
CA LEU A 27 0.99 19.12 -12.71
C LEU A 27 0.22 20.16 -11.88
N ARG A 28 -0.77 19.69 -11.09
CA ARG A 28 -1.64 20.55 -10.29
C ARG A 28 -0.78 21.55 -9.52
N ARG A 29 -0.98 22.83 -9.82
CA ARG A 29 -0.41 23.98 -9.11
C ARG A 29 -0.64 23.75 -7.60
N ALA A 30 0.44 23.55 -6.86
CA ALA A 30 0.40 23.36 -5.42
C ALA A 30 -0.23 24.60 -4.76
N HIS A 31 -1.51 24.51 -4.43
CA HIS A 31 -2.18 25.51 -3.62
C HIS A 31 -1.62 25.42 -2.21
N ARG A 32 -1.24 26.57 -1.66
CA ARG A 32 -0.31 26.78 -0.54
C ARG A 32 -0.78 26.30 0.84
N ASP A 33 -1.90 25.63 0.97
CA ASP A 33 -2.53 25.47 2.28
C ASP A 33 -2.57 24.02 2.72
N ALA A 34 -2.17 23.78 3.98
CA ALA A 34 -2.44 22.52 4.67
C ALA A 34 -3.90 22.13 4.41
N LEU A 35 -4.12 20.92 3.91
CA LEU A 35 -5.47 20.48 3.53
C LEU A 35 -6.44 20.75 4.69
N PRO A 36 -7.61 21.34 4.41
CA PRO A 36 -8.56 21.69 5.46
C PRO A 36 -8.94 20.45 6.27
N PRO A 37 -9.28 20.63 7.56
CA PRO A 37 -9.72 19.52 8.40
C PRO A 37 -10.90 18.79 7.74
N PRO A 38 -11.03 17.47 7.97
CA PRO A 38 -12.11 16.69 7.39
C PRO A 38 -13.46 17.27 7.85
N LYS A 39 -14.37 17.51 6.89
CA LYS A 39 -15.73 18.02 7.16
C LYS A 39 -16.54 17.09 8.07
N SER A 40 -16.22 15.79 8.07
CA SER A 40 -16.94 14.74 8.79
C SER A 40 -15.97 13.82 9.54
N PRO A 41 -15.67 14.07 10.84
CA PRO A 41 -14.61 13.37 11.57
C PRO A 41 -14.88 11.87 11.81
N LEU A 42 -16.14 11.43 11.76
CA LEU A 42 -16.52 10.02 11.90
C LEU A 42 -16.37 9.22 10.60
N LEU A 43 -16.46 9.89 9.45
CA LEU A 43 -16.39 9.25 8.13
C LEU A 43 -14.98 9.29 7.55
N ASN A 44 -14.32 10.44 7.70
CA ASN A 44 -13.03 10.73 7.10
C ASN A 44 -11.95 10.78 8.19
N PRO A 45 -10.82 10.06 8.02
CA PRO A 45 -9.74 10.06 8.99
C PRO A 45 -9.13 11.47 9.14
N PRO A 46 -8.44 11.74 10.27
CA PRO A 46 -7.85 13.04 10.54
C PRO A 46 -6.82 13.41 9.47
N ALA A 47 -6.60 14.72 9.25
CA ALA A 47 -5.72 15.22 8.20
C ALA A 47 -4.28 14.68 8.30
N SER A 48 -3.81 14.32 9.50
CA SER A 48 -2.49 13.69 9.74
C SER A 48 -2.30 12.34 9.05
N THR A 49 -3.38 11.69 8.61
CA THR A 49 -3.33 10.42 7.87
C THR A 49 -3.01 10.59 6.39
N ARG A 50 -3.04 11.83 5.88
CA ARG A 50 -2.71 12.15 4.50
C ARG A 50 -1.22 12.46 4.36
N PRO A 51 -0.59 12.11 3.23
CA PRO A 51 0.80 12.49 3.00
C PRO A 51 0.92 14.02 3.00
N PRO A 52 1.96 14.60 3.64
CA PRO A 52 2.21 16.03 3.54
C PRO A 52 2.55 16.40 2.09
N PRO A 53 2.16 17.59 1.62
CA PRO A 53 2.47 18.00 0.25
C PRO A 53 3.98 18.22 0.09
N LEU A 54 4.60 17.55 -0.89
CA LEU A 54 5.99 17.81 -1.28
C LEU A 54 6.03 19.09 -2.12
N THR A 55 6.53 20.18 -1.52
CA THR A 55 6.71 21.45 -2.22
C THR A 55 8.15 21.59 -2.64
N VAL A 56 8.42 21.39 -3.93
CA VAL A 56 9.73 21.61 -4.55
C VAL A 56 9.61 22.74 -5.58
N PRO A 57 10.60 23.66 -5.66
CA PRO A 57 10.58 24.69 -6.68
C PRO A 57 10.72 24.05 -8.07
N GLN A 58 10.06 24.61 -9.08
CA GLN A 58 10.29 24.21 -10.46
C GLN A 58 11.63 24.77 -10.94
N ARG A 59 12.41 24.00 -11.71
CA ARG A 59 13.76 24.42 -12.12
C ARG A 59 13.79 25.76 -12.86
N SER A 60 12.75 26.08 -13.63
CA SER A 60 12.62 27.35 -14.36
C SER A 60 12.33 28.58 -13.49
N SER A 61 12.06 28.40 -12.19
CA SER A 61 11.71 29.50 -11.28
C SER A 61 12.89 30.11 -10.53
N VAL A 62 14.09 29.54 -10.68
CA VAL A 62 15.29 29.96 -9.95
C VAL A 62 16.48 30.03 -10.90
N ASP A 63 17.09 31.20 -11.02
CA ASP A 63 18.19 31.44 -11.96
C ASP A 63 19.48 30.72 -11.54
N SER A 64 19.72 30.61 -10.23
CA SER A 64 20.94 30.02 -9.68
C SER A 64 20.78 28.54 -9.36
N THR A 65 21.68 27.71 -9.89
CA THR A 65 21.70 26.25 -9.63
C THR A 65 21.81 25.92 -8.14
N PHE A 66 22.68 26.64 -7.43
CA PHE A 66 22.87 26.43 -5.99
C PHE A 66 21.61 26.77 -5.18
N GLN A 67 20.97 27.90 -5.49
CA GLN A 67 19.73 28.31 -4.83
C GLN A 67 18.61 27.30 -5.08
N TYR A 68 18.50 26.77 -6.31
CA TYR A 68 17.56 25.71 -6.64
C TYR A 68 17.80 24.46 -5.78
N LEU A 69 19.04 23.97 -5.71
CA LEU A 69 19.37 22.77 -4.92
C LEU A 69 19.10 22.98 -3.43
N PHE A 70 19.42 24.17 -2.89
CA PHE A 70 19.17 24.50 -1.50
C PHE A 70 17.67 24.56 -1.17
N GLN A 71 16.86 25.19 -2.03
CA GLN A 71 15.41 25.26 -1.86
C GLN A 71 14.75 23.89 -2.02
N MET A 72 15.23 23.09 -2.98
CA MET A 72 14.80 21.70 -3.15
C MET A 72 15.11 20.87 -1.89
N GLY A 73 16.32 20.98 -1.35
CA GLY A 73 16.73 20.32 -0.10
C GLY A 73 15.84 20.71 1.08
N LYS A 74 15.56 22.02 1.25
CA LYS A 74 14.63 22.50 2.28
C LYS A 74 13.22 21.92 2.13
N GLY A 75 12.73 21.79 0.89
CA GLY A 75 11.44 21.17 0.58
C GLY A 75 11.38 19.72 1.06
N TYR A 76 12.38 18.91 0.72
CA TYR A 76 12.46 17.52 1.16
C TYR A 76 12.57 17.38 2.68
N VAL A 77 13.41 18.18 3.33
CA VAL A 77 13.56 18.14 4.80
C VAL A 77 12.23 18.45 5.50
N ARG A 78 11.48 19.46 5.03
CA ARG A 78 10.14 19.77 5.55
C ARG A 78 9.16 18.63 5.34
N PHE A 79 9.10 18.10 4.12
CA PHE A 79 8.24 16.96 3.79
C PHE A 79 8.47 15.76 4.73
N TYR A 80 9.73 15.36 4.94
CA TYR A 80 10.06 14.25 5.84
C TYR A 80 9.73 14.57 7.31
N LYS A 81 10.07 15.77 7.77
CA LYS A 81 9.75 16.22 9.14
C LYS A 81 8.25 16.18 9.41
N ASP A 82 7.44 16.69 8.49
CA ASP A 82 6.00 16.73 8.64
C ASP A 82 5.36 15.36 8.44
N GLY A 83 5.94 14.50 7.59
CA GLY A 83 5.54 13.11 7.44
C GLY A 83 5.72 12.33 8.74
N LEU A 84 6.88 12.46 9.39
CA LEU A 84 7.15 11.82 10.67
C LEU A 84 6.19 12.30 11.76
N LYS A 85 5.93 13.61 11.84
CA LYS A 85 4.92 14.16 12.76
C LYS A 85 3.53 13.57 12.51
N GLY A 86 3.13 13.40 11.24
CA GLY A 86 1.86 12.78 10.86
C GLY A 86 1.73 11.33 11.33
N VAL A 87 2.81 10.54 11.22
CA VAL A 87 2.86 9.15 11.73
C VAL A 87 2.70 9.13 13.25
N TRP A 88 3.45 9.96 13.97
CA TRP A 88 3.36 10.05 15.43
C TRP A 88 1.97 10.51 15.90
N ALA A 89 1.39 11.52 15.24
CA ALA A 89 0.05 11.99 15.52
C ALA A 89 -0.99 10.87 15.31
N SER A 90 -0.88 10.11 14.22
CA SER A 90 -1.79 9.00 13.91
C SER A 90 -1.69 7.86 14.94
N ARG A 91 -0.46 7.49 15.35
CA ARG A 91 -0.23 6.51 16.42
C ARG A 91 -0.80 6.98 17.76
N LYS A 92 -0.61 8.25 18.11
CA LYS A 92 -1.14 8.84 19.34
C LYS A 92 -2.68 8.85 19.34
N LEU A 93 -3.31 9.26 18.25
CA LEU A 93 -4.77 9.29 18.10
C LEU A 93 -5.38 7.89 18.21
N LEU A 94 -4.77 6.91 17.54
CA LEU A 94 -5.22 5.53 17.63
C LEU A 94 -5.13 4.99 19.06
N ARG A 95 -4.01 5.27 19.76
CA ARG A 95 -3.85 4.86 21.16
C ARG A 95 -4.92 5.48 22.05
N GLN A 96 -5.16 6.78 21.92
CA GLN A 96 -6.22 7.47 22.67
C GLN A 96 -7.62 6.90 22.38
N LYS A 97 -7.91 6.52 21.14
CA LYS A 97 -9.18 5.87 20.79
C LYS A 97 -9.30 4.50 21.46
N LEU A 98 -8.25 3.68 21.41
CA LEU A 98 -8.22 2.36 22.04
C LEU A 98 -8.35 2.44 23.56
N ASP A 99 -7.75 3.45 24.19
CA ASP A 99 -7.83 3.67 25.64
C ASP A 99 -9.23 4.08 26.12
N ARG A 100 -9.99 4.81 25.28
CA ARG A 100 -11.39 5.18 25.55
C ARG A 100 -12.39 4.06 25.25
N THR A 101 -12.00 3.08 24.45
CA THR A 101 -12.89 1.98 24.05
C THR A 101 -12.96 0.94 25.18
N PRO A 102 -14.15 0.52 25.63
CA PRO A 102 -14.29 -0.57 26.60
C PRO A 102 -13.54 -1.82 26.17
N ARG A 103 -13.03 -2.61 27.12
CA ARG A 103 -12.18 -3.78 26.82
C ARG A 103 -12.89 -4.80 25.92
N ASP A 104 -14.19 -4.99 26.12
CA ASP A 104 -15.00 -5.91 25.32
C ASP A 104 -15.30 -5.43 23.91
N ASP A 105 -15.31 -4.11 23.70
CA ASP A 105 -15.56 -3.48 22.40
C ASP A 105 -14.24 -3.19 21.65
N ARG A 106 -13.08 -3.50 22.22
CA ARG A 106 -11.79 -3.24 21.55
C ARG A 106 -11.61 -4.23 20.40
N PRO A 107 -11.22 -3.77 19.19
CA PRO A 107 -10.88 -4.68 18.10
C PRO A 107 -9.71 -5.58 18.54
N SER A 108 -9.93 -6.90 18.45
CA SER A 108 -9.02 -7.92 18.93
C SER A 108 -8.83 -8.98 17.84
N ILE A 109 -7.61 -9.48 17.71
CA ILE A 109 -7.29 -10.61 16.83
C ILE A 109 -8.06 -11.88 17.29
N TRP A 110 -8.36 -11.99 18.58
CA TRP A 110 -9.07 -13.13 19.17
C TRP A 110 -10.60 -13.07 19.04
N ARG A 111 -11.16 -11.96 18.51
CA ARG A 111 -12.60 -11.80 18.26
C ARG A 111 -12.81 -11.20 16.86
N PRO A 112 -12.42 -11.91 15.79
CA PRO A 112 -12.45 -11.34 14.43
C PRO A 112 -13.86 -10.97 13.97
N TYR A 113 -14.89 -11.67 14.46
CA TYR A 113 -16.30 -11.43 14.11
C TYR A 113 -16.96 -10.26 14.83
N HIS A 114 -16.31 -9.71 15.88
CA HIS A 114 -16.89 -8.65 16.67
C HIS A 114 -16.57 -7.28 16.07
N VAL A 115 -17.55 -6.66 15.41
CA VAL A 115 -17.45 -5.28 14.93
C VAL A 115 -17.80 -4.32 16.08
N PRO A 116 -16.85 -3.51 16.58
CA PRO A 116 -17.09 -2.61 17.69
C PRO A 116 -18.13 -1.55 17.36
N LYS A 117 -19.08 -1.33 18.27
CA LYS A 117 -20.14 -0.31 18.08
C LYS A 117 -19.58 1.10 18.22
N THR A 118 -18.51 1.27 18.98
CA THR A 118 -17.90 2.59 19.23
C THR A 118 -16.89 3.01 18.15
N PHE A 119 -16.50 2.11 17.24
CA PHE A 119 -15.57 2.44 16.15
C PHE A 119 -16.32 3.04 14.96
N SER A 120 -15.93 4.24 14.58
CA SER A 120 -16.38 4.87 13.34
C SER A 120 -15.57 4.36 12.14
N ARG A 121 -16.06 4.64 10.92
CA ARG A 121 -15.30 4.36 9.69
C ARG A 121 -13.92 5.02 9.72
N ALA A 122 -13.83 6.26 10.19
CA ALA A 122 -12.56 6.98 10.30
C ALA A 122 -11.58 6.28 11.25
N ASP A 123 -12.07 5.71 12.35
CA ASP A 123 -11.25 4.96 13.31
C ASP A 123 -10.70 3.66 12.69
N TRP A 124 -11.53 2.95 11.91
CA TRP A 124 -11.11 1.76 11.17
C TRP A 124 -10.03 2.06 10.14
N VAL A 125 -10.21 3.13 9.36
CA VAL A 125 -9.20 3.58 8.39
C VAL A 125 -7.90 3.98 9.09
N LEU A 126 -7.99 4.65 10.24
CA LEU A 126 -6.82 5.02 11.04
C LEU A 126 -6.10 3.79 11.60
N LEU A 127 -6.84 2.83 12.16
CA LEU A 127 -6.30 1.56 12.65
C LEU A 127 -5.56 0.81 11.53
N TRP A 128 -6.20 0.69 10.36
CA TRP A 128 -5.58 0.05 9.20
C TRP A 128 -4.32 0.78 8.73
N ARG A 129 -4.32 2.12 8.66
CA ARG A 129 -3.11 2.88 8.28
C ARG A 129 -1.94 2.67 9.23
N VAL A 130 -2.21 2.49 10.52
CA VAL A 130 -1.15 2.32 11.53
C VAL A 130 -0.70 0.87 11.66
N LYS A 131 -1.62 -0.09 11.61
CA LYS A 131 -1.36 -1.51 11.89
C LYS A 131 -1.50 -2.44 10.69
N GLY A 132 -2.33 -2.12 9.72
CA GLY A 132 -2.62 -2.97 8.56
C GLY A 132 -1.36 -3.31 7.76
N ARG A 133 -0.50 -2.32 7.46
CA ARG A 133 0.77 -2.57 6.76
C ARG A 133 1.70 -3.53 7.51
N LEU A 134 1.79 -3.38 8.84
CA LEU A 134 2.59 -4.27 9.68
C LEU A 134 1.99 -5.68 9.71
N ARG A 135 0.66 -5.77 9.69
CA ARG A 135 -0.05 -7.04 9.62
C ARG A 135 0.21 -7.77 8.31
N MET A 136 0.16 -7.07 7.17
CA MET A 136 0.50 -7.67 5.87
C MET A 136 1.94 -8.18 5.86
N ALA A 137 2.90 -7.35 6.30
CA ALA A 137 4.31 -7.75 6.39
C ALA A 137 4.55 -8.94 7.34
N PHE A 138 3.82 -9.02 8.46
CA PHE A 138 3.86 -10.17 9.35
C PHE A 138 3.40 -11.44 8.63
N LEU A 139 2.22 -11.42 7.99
CA LEU A 139 1.69 -12.58 7.28
C LEU A 139 2.58 -13.00 6.11
N GLU A 140 3.21 -12.05 5.41
CA GLU A 140 4.16 -12.35 4.34
C GLU A 140 5.39 -13.12 4.83
N GLY A 141 5.96 -12.71 5.97
CA GLY A 141 7.08 -13.41 6.58
C GLY A 141 6.67 -14.78 7.11
N ASP A 142 5.49 -14.86 7.74
CA ASP A 142 4.93 -16.10 8.26
C ASP A 142 4.65 -17.11 7.13
N ASP A 143 4.01 -16.67 6.04
CA ASP A 143 3.77 -17.49 4.84
C ASP A 143 5.08 -18.02 4.23
N ALA A 144 6.15 -17.20 4.23
CA ALA A 144 7.46 -17.63 3.74
C ALA A 144 8.07 -18.73 4.61
N ASN A 145 8.09 -18.55 5.93
CA ASN A 145 8.60 -19.55 6.87
C ASN A 145 7.79 -20.86 6.78
N LEU A 146 6.46 -20.77 6.69
CA LEU A 146 5.61 -21.95 6.54
C LEU A 146 5.97 -22.77 5.29
N ILE A 147 6.24 -22.10 4.16
CA ILE A 147 6.60 -22.77 2.92
C ILE A 147 7.98 -23.46 3.07
N GLU A 148 8.94 -22.81 3.73
CA GLU A 148 10.26 -23.39 3.99
C GLU A 148 10.19 -24.62 4.90
N ASP A 149 9.30 -24.62 5.91
CA ASP A 149 9.14 -25.69 6.90
C ASP A 149 8.21 -26.84 6.44
N GLY A 150 7.84 -26.88 5.16
CA GLY A 150 7.06 -27.99 4.58
C GLY A 150 5.54 -27.77 4.54
N GLY A 151 5.08 -26.53 4.79
CA GLY A 151 3.69 -26.12 4.67
C GLY A 151 2.79 -26.63 5.80
N PRO A 152 1.46 -26.73 5.57
CA PRO A 152 0.50 -27.12 6.60
C PRO A 152 0.76 -28.50 7.23
N LEU A 153 1.44 -29.40 6.51
CA LEU A 153 1.81 -30.75 6.97
C LEU A 153 2.93 -30.75 8.01
N GLY A 154 3.75 -29.70 8.06
CA GLY A 154 4.86 -29.57 9.00
C GLY A 154 4.48 -28.97 10.35
N LEU A 155 3.22 -28.56 10.53
CA LEU A 155 2.76 -27.85 11.72
C LEU A 155 2.21 -28.78 12.78
N GLU A 156 2.42 -28.43 14.04
CA GLU A 156 1.66 -29.02 15.14
C GLU A 156 0.19 -28.55 15.10
N PRO A 157 -0.77 -29.33 15.64
CA PRO A 157 -2.20 -28.97 15.61
C PRO A 157 -2.50 -27.58 16.21
N ALA A 158 -1.76 -27.18 17.25
CA ALA A 158 -1.92 -25.87 17.87
C ALA A 158 -1.43 -24.73 16.96
N GLU A 159 -0.32 -24.93 16.25
CA GLU A 159 0.25 -23.96 15.31
C GLU A 159 -0.62 -23.82 14.08
N LEU A 160 -1.17 -24.92 13.56
CA LEU A 160 -2.14 -24.91 12.47
C LEU A 160 -3.36 -24.04 12.80
N VAL A 161 -3.92 -24.20 14.01
CA VAL A 161 -5.06 -23.38 14.47
C VAL A 161 -4.69 -21.91 14.56
N ILE A 162 -3.49 -21.58 15.04
CA ILE A 162 -3.01 -20.20 15.09
C ILE A 162 -2.85 -19.66 13.65
N ALA A 163 -2.16 -20.38 12.78
CA ALA A 163 -1.92 -19.99 11.39
C ALA A 163 -3.24 -19.73 10.65
N CYS A 164 -4.25 -20.58 10.85
CA CYS A 164 -5.59 -20.40 10.28
C CYS A 164 -6.27 -19.14 10.81
N LYS A 165 -6.28 -18.93 12.13
CA LYS A 165 -6.87 -17.72 12.75
C LYS A 165 -6.21 -16.44 12.28
N GLU A 166 -4.89 -16.43 12.13
CA GLU A 166 -4.16 -15.25 11.67
C GLU A 166 -4.51 -14.89 10.22
N ARG A 167 -4.96 -15.86 9.42
CA ARG A 167 -5.44 -15.69 8.03
C ARG A 167 -6.95 -15.46 7.93
N GLY A 168 -7.64 -15.37 9.07
CA GLY A 168 -9.08 -15.15 9.13
C GLY A 168 -9.93 -16.37 8.79
N ILE A 169 -9.35 -17.57 8.85
CA ILE A 169 -10.05 -18.85 8.67
C ILE A 169 -10.73 -19.21 9.99
N ASP A 170 -12.01 -19.60 9.94
CA ASP A 170 -12.71 -20.12 11.12
C ASP A 170 -12.17 -21.49 11.49
N THR A 171 -11.89 -21.71 12.77
CA THR A 171 -11.39 -22.99 13.28
C THR A 171 -12.41 -23.70 14.15
N LEU A 172 -13.60 -23.13 14.36
CA LEU A 172 -14.60 -23.70 15.26
C LEU A 172 -15.36 -24.83 14.57
N GLY A 173 -15.14 -26.06 15.04
CA GLY A 173 -15.84 -27.24 14.54
C GLY A 173 -15.22 -27.86 13.28
N GLU A 174 -14.11 -27.30 12.79
CA GLU A 174 -13.37 -27.82 11.63
C GLU A 174 -12.42 -28.94 12.03
N SER A 175 -12.24 -29.93 11.15
CA SER A 175 -11.25 -30.98 11.36
C SER A 175 -9.83 -30.48 11.02
N GLU A 176 -8.82 -31.14 11.57
CA GLU A 176 -7.42 -30.80 11.26
C GLU A 176 -7.13 -30.90 9.76
N ALA A 177 -7.66 -31.92 9.09
CA ALA A 177 -7.50 -32.11 7.65
C ALA A 177 -8.11 -30.95 6.83
N ASP A 178 -9.28 -30.45 7.25
CA ASP A 178 -9.93 -29.31 6.60
C ASP A 178 -9.11 -28.03 6.79
N LEU A 179 -8.61 -27.79 8.01
CA LEU A 179 -7.73 -26.66 8.31
C LEU A 179 -6.43 -26.70 7.49
N MET A 180 -5.83 -27.88 7.33
CA MET A 180 -4.65 -28.06 6.49
C MET A 180 -4.96 -27.77 5.01
N SER A 181 -6.11 -28.23 4.51
CA SER A 181 -6.56 -27.94 3.15
C SER A 181 -6.76 -26.44 2.94
N LEU A 182 -7.48 -25.77 3.85
CA LEU A 182 -7.75 -24.34 3.78
C LEU A 182 -6.47 -23.50 3.88
N LEU A 183 -5.54 -23.88 4.74
CA LEU A 183 -4.24 -23.21 4.84
C LEU A 183 -3.40 -23.44 3.56
N GLY A 184 -3.47 -24.63 2.98
CA GLY A 184 -2.85 -24.94 1.69
C GLY A 184 -3.42 -24.08 0.56
N ASP A 185 -4.74 -23.93 0.51
CA ASP A 185 -5.42 -23.06 -0.45
C ASP A 185 -5.04 -21.59 -0.27
N TRP A 186 -4.94 -21.11 0.97
CA TRP A 186 -4.41 -19.77 1.24
C TRP A 186 -3.03 -19.57 0.60
N LEU A 187 -2.06 -20.45 0.92
CA LEU A 187 -0.68 -20.33 0.41
C LEU A 187 -0.64 -20.41 -1.12
N ARG A 188 -1.43 -21.29 -1.71
CA ARG A 188 -1.53 -21.46 -3.16
C ARG A 188 -2.12 -20.22 -3.84
N LEU A 189 -3.19 -19.66 -3.30
CA LEU A 189 -3.90 -18.52 -3.89
C LEU A 189 -3.13 -17.21 -3.74
N THR A 190 -2.43 -17.03 -2.62
CA THR A 190 -1.61 -15.84 -2.35
C THR A 190 -0.25 -15.88 -3.03
N ALA A 191 0.25 -17.05 -3.43
CA ALA A 191 1.53 -17.19 -4.13
C ALA A 191 1.60 -16.25 -5.35
N ALA A 192 2.58 -15.35 -5.32
CA ALA A 192 2.92 -14.42 -6.40
C ALA A 192 4.38 -14.00 -6.27
N GLU A 193 5.08 -13.76 -7.38
CA GLU A 193 6.47 -13.31 -7.37
C GLU A 193 6.59 -11.86 -6.90
N ASP A 194 5.70 -10.98 -7.38
CA ASP A 194 5.62 -9.59 -6.93
C ASP A 194 4.96 -9.50 -5.54
N ILE A 195 5.64 -8.82 -4.63
CA ILE A 195 5.16 -8.59 -3.26
C ILE A 195 3.90 -7.72 -3.23
N ALA A 196 3.77 -6.76 -4.16
CA ALA A 196 2.59 -5.91 -4.20
C ALA A 196 1.38 -6.72 -4.68
N GLU A 197 1.54 -7.59 -5.68
CA GLU A 197 0.51 -8.53 -6.10
C GLU A 197 0.12 -9.51 -4.98
N ARG A 198 1.10 -10.11 -4.30
CA ARG A 198 0.86 -11.00 -3.15
C ARG A 198 -0.02 -10.34 -2.10
N ARG A 199 0.30 -9.10 -1.71
CA ARG A 199 -0.51 -8.29 -0.78
C ARG A 199 -1.95 -8.11 -1.24
N ARG A 200 -2.16 -7.82 -2.54
CA ARG A 200 -3.49 -7.62 -3.12
C ARG A 200 -4.31 -8.93 -3.10
N ARG A 201 -3.67 -10.06 -3.39
CA ARG A 201 -4.28 -11.40 -3.26
C ARG A 201 -4.67 -11.70 -1.81
N MET A 202 -3.74 -11.53 -0.87
CA MET A 202 -3.98 -11.72 0.57
C MET A 202 -5.13 -10.84 1.07
N ALA A 203 -5.16 -9.56 0.70
CA ALA A 203 -6.25 -8.67 1.08
C ALA A 203 -7.59 -9.08 0.46
N THR A 204 -7.59 -9.60 -0.77
CA THR A 204 -8.79 -10.14 -1.39
C THR A 204 -9.33 -11.31 -0.59
N LEU A 205 -8.47 -12.25 -0.18
CA LEU A 205 -8.87 -13.40 0.63
C LEU A 205 -9.33 -12.99 2.04
N LEU A 206 -8.65 -12.05 2.71
CA LEU A 206 -9.08 -11.54 4.03
C LEU A 206 -10.43 -10.83 4.01
N LEU A 207 -10.83 -10.30 2.85
CA LEU A 207 -12.10 -9.60 2.66
C LEU A 207 -13.18 -10.49 2.03
N THR A 208 -12.86 -11.75 1.72
CA THR A 208 -13.76 -12.71 1.11
C THR A 208 -13.97 -13.86 2.08
N ARG A 209 -15.22 -14.29 2.28
CA ARG A 209 -15.49 -15.47 3.11
C ARG A 209 -14.85 -16.71 2.49
N VAL A 210 -14.39 -17.63 3.33
CA VAL A 210 -13.68 -18.85 2.91
C VAL A 210 -14.49 -19.65 1.90
N GLU A 211 -15.81 -19.77 2.10
CA GLU A 211 -16.73 -20.46 1.18
C GLU A 211 -16.79 -19.86 -0.23
N ASN A 212 -16.31 -18.62 -0.40
CA ASN A 212 -16.30 -17.90 -1.68
C ASN A 212 -14.87 -17.62 -2.17
N TRP A 213 -13.88 -18.32 -1.61
CA TRP A 213 -12.51 -18.21 -2.11
C TRP A 213 -12.42 -18.73 -3.55
N PRO A 214 -11.57 -18.10 -4.38
CA PRO A 214 -11.39 -18.54 -5.75
C PRO A 214 -10.73 -19.91 -5.81
N GLU A 215 -11.18 -20.76 -6.73
CA GLU A 215 -10.60 -22.09 -6.93
C GLU A 215 -9.21 -22.02 -7.57
N HIS A 216 -8.99 -21.05 -8.47
CA HIS A 216 -7.78 -20.90 -9.25
C HIS A 216 -7.03 -19.61 -8.91
N ARG A 217 -5.76 -19.50 -9.33
CA ARG A 217 -4.86 -18.37 -9.01
C ARG A 217 -5.05 -17.14 -9.91
N ASP A 218 -5.89 -17.24 -10.93
CA ASP A 218 -6.16 -16.25 -11.97
C ASP A 218 -7.41 -15.38 -11.68
N PHE A 219 -7.74 -15.24 -10.40
CA PHE A 219 -8.82 -14.37 -9.97
C PHE A 219 -8.45 -12.89 -10.06
N ALA A 220 -9.46 -12.05 -10.29
CA ALA A 220 -9.27 -10.61 -10.35
C ALA A 220 -8.80 -10.06 -8.99
N VAL A 221 -7.68 -9.34 -9.01
CA VAL A 221 -7.15 -8.60 -7.86
C VAL A 221 -7.41 -7.11 -8.03
N PRO A 222 -7.64 -6.37 -6.94
CA PRO A 222 -7.79 -4.92 -7.03
C PRO A 222 -6.53 -4.26 -7.60
N GLU A 223 -6.68 -3.07 -8.19
CA GLU A 223 -5.55 -2.28 -8.70
C GLU A 223 -4.90 -1.39 -7.63
N TRP A 224 -5.55 -1.18 -6.49
CA TRP A 224 -5.03 -0.29 -5.46
C TRP A 224 -3.87 -0.92 -4.67
N GLU A 225 -2.90 -0.08 -4.31
CA GLU A 225 -1.71 -0.49 -3.56
C GLU A 225 -1.95 -0.54 -2.04
N LEU A 226 -1.24 -1.46 -1.38
CA LEU A 226 -1.33 -1.72 0.06
C LEU A 226 -0.21 -1.09 0.87
#